data_AF-A0A7C3TDM6-F1
#
_entry.id   AF-A0A7C3TDM6-F1
#
_cell.length_a   1.000
_cell.length_b   1.000
_cell.length_c   1.000
_cell.angle_alpha   90.00
_cell.angle_beta   90.00
_cell.angle_gamma   90.00
#
_symmetry.space_group_name_H-M   'P 1'
#
loop_
_entity.id
_entity.type
_entity.pdbx_description
1 polymer ?
#
loop_
_entity_poly.entity_id
_entity_poly.type
_entity_poly.pdbx_seq_one_letter_code
_entity_poly.pdbx_strand_id
1 'polypeptide(L)'
;MLDTTRQAEYQRLNAKYLAEADELLAKKGCSQASEKLWGAIAEIVTAVAAKRGVSLGTHRSIGEFVDLLHKENPRWGLRPALL
;
A
#
# COMPACT_ATOMS: atom_id res chain seq x y z
N MET A 1 21.59 4.54 3.12
CA MET A 1 21.27 5.26 1.86
C MET A 1 20.52 4.39 0.83
N LEU A 2 20.42 3.06 0.99
CA LEU A 2 19.67 2.19 0.05
C LEU A 2 18.14 2.20 0.27
N ASP A 3 17.67 2.46 1.50
CA ASP A 3 16.23 2.42 1.84
C ASP A 3 15.43 3.61 1.32
N THR A 4 16.06 4.79 1.22
CA THR A 4 15.43 5.99 0.66
C THR A 4 15.12 5.85 -0.83
N THR A 5 15.97 5.13 -1.57
CA THR A 5 15.75 4.86 -3.00
C THR A 5 14.60 3.87 -3.20
N ARG A 6 14.51 2.82 -2.38
CA ARG A 6 13.40 1.86 -2.42
C ARG A 6 12.07 2.51 -2.03
N GLN A 7 12.06 3.31 -0.96
CA GLN A 7 10.89 4.07 -0.54
C GLN A 7 10.35 4.95 -1.67
N ALA A 8 11.23 5.71 -2.35
CA ALA A 8 10.84 6.60 -3.44
C ALA A 8 10.24 5.83 -4.64
N GLU A 9 10.79 4.67 -4.98
CA GLU A 9 10.27 3.84 -6.07
C GLU A 9 8.86 3.31 -5.75
N TYR A 10 8.63 2.83 -4.53
CA TYR A 10 7.31 2.39 -4.09
C TYR A 10 6.29 3.56 -4.09
N GLN A 11 6.70 4.76 -3.69
CA GLN A 11 5.85 5.96 -3.79
C GLN A 11 5.50 6.31 -5.26
N ARG A 12 6.47 6.16 -6.18
CA ARG A 12 6.25 6.38 -7.61
C ARG A 12 5.26 5.37 -8.19
N LEU A 13 5.38 4.09 -7.82
CA LEU A 13 4.45 3.04 -8.25
C LEU A 13 3.05 3.24 -7.67
N ASN A 14 2.93 3.61 -6.39
CA ASN A 14 1.67 4.00 -5.78
C ASN A 14 0.96 5.10 -6.59
N ALA A 15 1.67 6.20 -6.90
CA ALA A 15 1.11 7.31 -7.67
C ALA A 15 0.66 6.88 -9.07
N LYS A 16 1.45 6.04 -9.76
CA LYS A 16 1.10 5.47 -11.06
C LYS A 16 -0.20 4.66 -10.97
N TYR A 17 -0.32 3.76 -10.00
CA TYR A 17 -1.51 2.92 -9.86
C TYR A 17 -2.76 3.71 -9.47
N LEU A 18 -2.63 4.77 -8.67
CA LEU A 18 -3.75 5.67 -8.40
C LEU A 18 -4.25 6.36 -9.68
N ALA A 19 -3.34 6.89 -10.51
CA ALA A 19 -3.72 7.51 -11.77
C ALA A 19 -4.40 6.50 -12.73
N GLU A 20 -3.86 5.28 -12.84
CA GLU A 20 -4.48 4.22 -13.64
C GLU A 20 -5.86 3.80 -13.10
N ALA A 21 -6.02 3.75 -11.77
CA ALA A 21 -7.31 3.46 -11.14
C ALA A 21 -8.36 4.53 -11.46
N ASP A 22 -7.99 5.81 -11.37
CA ASP A 22 -8.89 6.94 -11.67
C ASP A 22 -9.36 6.89 -13.13
N GLU A 23 -8.46 6.62 -14.08
CA GLU A 23 -8.82 6.44 -15.49
C GLU A 23 -9.79 5.28 -15.70
N LEU A 24 -9.60 4.16 -14.99
CA LEU A 24 -10.46 2.98 -15.09
C LEU A 24 -11.83 3.24 -14.47
N LEU A 25 -11.91 3.94 -13.34
CA LEU A 25 -13.16 4.36 -12.72
C LEU A 25 -13.95 5.28 -13.65
N ALA A 26 -13.29 6.25 -14.30
CA ALA A 26 -13.92 7.13 -15.28
C ALA A 26 -14.54 6.35 -16.47
N LYS A 27 -13.92 5.22 -16.85
CA LYS A 27 -14.37 4.33 -17.91
C LYS A 27 -15.35 3.23 -17.44
N LYS A 28 -15.83 3.28 -16.18
CA LYS A 28 -16.68 2.26 -15.52
C LYS A 28 -16.06 0.86 -15.39
N GLY A 29 -14.73 0.74 -15.44
CA GLY A 29 -13.97 -0.51 -15.29
C GLY A 29 -13.72 -0.89 -13.83
N CYS A 30 -14.77 -1.13 -13.03
CA CYS A 30 -14.65 -1.30 -11.58
C CYS A 30 -13.71 -2.44 -11.14
N SER A 31 -13.71 -3.58 -11.83
CA SER A 31 -12.83 -4.71 -11.46
C SER A 31 -11.35 -4.38 -11.66
N GLN A 32 -11.00 -3.79 -12.81
CA GLN A 32 -9.63 -3.40 -13.11
C GLN A 32 -9.19 -2.23 -12.21
N ALA A 33 -10.08 -1.28 -11.93
CA ALA A 33 -9.81 -0.20 -10.98
C ALA A 33 -9.48 -0.76 -9.58
N SER A 34 -10.23 -1.76 -9.12
CA SER A 34 -9.97 -2.43 -7.83
C SER A 34 -8.58 -3.07 -7.78
N GLU A 35 -8.14 -3.73 -8.85
CA GLU A 35 -6.78 -4.30 -8.95
C GLU A 35 -5.71 -3.20 -8.85
N LYS A 36 -5.91 -2.06 -9.51
CA LYS A 36 -4.99 -0.92 -9.42
C LYS A 36 -4.97 -0.30 -8.03
N LEU A 37 -6.13 -0.13 -7.40
CA LEU A 37 -6.22 0.37 -6.02
C LEU A 37 -5.53 -0.58 -5.04
N TRP A 38 -5.69 -1.90 -5.22
CA TRP A 38 -4.98 -2.89 -4.41
C TRP A 38 -3.46 -2.76 -4.59
N GLY A 39 -2.98 -2.63 -5.84
CA GLY A 39 -1.58 -2.36 -6.14
C GLY A 39 -1.08 -1.08 -5.47
N ALA A 40 -1.83 0.02 -5.56
CA ALA A 40 -1.49 1.28 -4.91
C ALA A 40 -1.33 1.12 -3.38
N ILE A 41 -2.24 0.40 -2.72
CA ILE A 41 -2.17 0.11 -1.29
C ILE A 41 -0.92 -0.73 -0.96
N ALA A 42 -0.65 -1.77 -1.73
CA ALA A 42 0.51 -2.63 -1.53
C ALA A 42 1.82 -1.82 -1.59
N GLU A 43 1.95 -0.92 -2.57
CA GLU A 43 3.14 -0.09 -2.75
C GLU A 43 3.34 0.92 -1.61
N ILE A 44 2.29 1.62 -1.16
CA ILE A 44 2.45 2.60 -0.08
C ILE A 44 2.79 1.94 1.27
N VAL A 45 2.20 0.78 1.56
CA VAL A 45 2.55 0.00 2.76
C VAL A 45 4.01 -0.47 2.68
N THR A 46 4.45 -0.92 1.51
CA THR A 46 5.84 -1.33 1.27
C THR A 46 6.81 -0.15 1.36
N ALA A 47 6.42 1.06 0.94
CA ALA A 47 7.21 2.28 1.13
C ALA A 47 7.44 2.59 2.62
N VAL A 48 6.40 2.45 3.45
CA VAL A 48 6.50 2.63 4.91
C VAL A 48 7.41 1.56 5.53
N ALA A 49 7.28 0.30 5.11
CA ALA A 49 8.15 -0.78 5.56
C ALA A 49 9.62 -0.55 5.17
N ALA A 50 9.88 -0.15 3.91
CA ALA A 50 11.21 0.14 3.41
C ALA A 50 11.86 1.31 4.16
N LYS A 51 11.10 2.35 4.51
CA LYS A 51 11.57 3.45 5.36
C LYS A 51 12.02 2.96 6.75
N ARG A 52 11.50 1.83 7.22
CA ARG A 52 11.89 1.17 8.48
C ARG A 52 12.94 0.06 8.30
N GLY A 53 13.49 -0.12 7.09
CA GLY A 53 14.44 -1.18 6.78
C GLY A 53 13.82 -2.58 6.70
N VAL A 54 12.49 -2.68 6.59
CA VAL A 54 11.74 -3.95 6.51
C VAL A 54 11.38 -4.22 5.05
N SER A 55 11.62 -5.44 4.58
CA SER A 55 11.22 -5.89 3.24
C SER A 55 9.98 -6.76 3.32
N LEU A 56 8.96 -6.46 2.50
CA LEU A 56 7.74 -7.26 2.38
C LEU A 56 7.79 -8.05 1.07
N GLY A 57 7.58 -9.36 1.13
CA GLY A 57 7.76 -10.25 -0.03
C GLY A 57 6.49 -10.95 -0.50
N THR A 58 5.37 -10.82 0.23
CA THR A 58 4.12 -11.53 -0.06
C THR A 58 2.90 -10.68 0.30
N HIS A 59 1.74 -11.00 -0.27
CA HIS A 59 0.46 -10.37 0.10
C HIS A 59 0.16 -10.53 1.60
N ARG A 60 0.52 -11.68 2.19
CA ARG A 60 0.38 -11.92 3.64
C ARG A 60 1.23 -10.94 4.45
N SER A 61 2.50 -10.77 4.08
CA SER A 61 3.41 -9.88 4.81
C SER A 61 2.96 -8.41 4.81
N ILE A 62 2.24 -7.98 3.77
CA ILE A 62 1.62 -6.65 3.72
C ILE A 62 0.53 -6.53 4.79
N GLY A 63 -0.38 -7.51 4.87
CA GLY A 63 -1.42 -7.53 5.90
C GLY A 63 -0.86 -7.58 7.33
N GLU A 64 0.13 -8.44 7.57
CA GLU A 64 0.80 -8.55 8.87
C GLU A 64 1.50 -7.24 9.27
N PHE A 65 2.07 -6.52 8.30
CA PHE A 65 2.71 -5.23 8.55
C PHE A 65 1.67 -4.13 8.86
N VAL A 66 0.51 -4.13 8.19
CA VAL A 66 -0.60 -3.23 8.55
C VAL A 66 -1.09 -3.50 9.98
N ASP A 67 -1.16 -4.77 10.39
CA ASP A 67 -1.53 -5.14 11.75
C ASP A 67 -0.52 -4.63 12.79
N LEU A 68 0.76 -4.71 12.47
CA LEU A 68 1.82 -4.12 13.29
C LEU A 68 1.63 -2.61 13.42
N LEU A 69 1.43 -1.89 12.30
CA LEU A 69 1.19 -0.45 12.31
C LEU A 69 -0.04 -0.07 13.13
N HIS A 70 -1.10 -0.87 13.06
CA HIS A 70 -2.31 -0.67 13.87
C HIS A 70 -2.04 -0.86 15.37
N LYS A 71 -1.30 -1.92 15.75
CA LYS A 71 -0.93 -2.14 17.16
C LYS A 71 -0.06 -1.02 17.72
N GLU A 72 0.87 -0.52 16.92
CA GLU A 72 1.71 0.64 17.28
C GLU A 72 0.89 1.94 17.34
N ASN A 73 -0.11 2.09 16.47
CA ASN A 73 -0.91 3.30 16.32
C ASN A 73 -2.42 3.00 16.30
N PRO A 74 -3.02 2.62 17.45
CA PRO A 74 -4.42 2.17 17.49
C PRO A 74 -5.43 3.22 16.99
N ARG A 75 -5.08 4.50 17.11
CA ARG A 75 -5.93 5.63 16.70
C ARG A 75 -5.99 5.86 15.18
N TRP A 76 -5.14 5.20 14.39
CA TRP A 76 -5.14 5.38 12.93
C TRP A 76 -6.25 4.63 12.20
N GLY A 77 -6.99 3.74 12.88
CA GLY A 77 -8.11 3.02 12.28
C GLY A 77 -7.73 2.08 11.13
N LEU A 78 -6.47 1.63 11.07
CA LEU A 78 -5.95 0.74 10.02
C LEU A 78 -6.59 -0.67 10.03
N ARG A 79 -7.14 -1.09 11.17
CA ARG A 79 -8.09 -2.19 11.24
C ARG A 79 -9.44 -1.68 11.72
N PRO A 80 -10.56 -2.22 11.20
CA PRO A 80 -11.83 -2.07 11.86
C PRO A 80 -11.75 -2.66 13.27
N ALA A 81 -12.38 -2.02 14.26
CA ALA A 81 -12.42 -2.50 15.64
C ALA A 81 -13.18 -3.85 15.82
N LEU A 82 -13.68 -4.45 14.73
CA LEU A 82 -14.57 -5.61 14.73
C LEU A 82 -14.32 -6.47 13.49
N LEU A 83 -13.34 -7.38 13.56
CA LEU A 83 -13.29 -8.64 12.82
C LEU A 83 -12.56 -9.68 13.68
#